data_AF-A0A3R7GM61-F1
#
_entry.id   AF-A0A3R7GM61-F1
#
_cell.length_a   1.000
_cell.length_b   1.000
_cell.length_c   1.000
_cell.angle_alpha   90.00
_cell.angle_beta   90.00
_cell.angle_gamma   90.00
#
_symmetry.space_group_name_H-M   'P 1'
#
loop_
_entity.id
_entity.type
_entity.pdbx_description
1 polymer ?
#
loop_
_entity_poly.entity_id
_entity_poly.type
_entity_poly.pdbx_seq_one_letter_code
_entity_poly.pdbx_strand_id
1 'polypeptide(L)'
;MDIIGTVSTAITLAKRLREISKNIEDAEFKNLLADLSNELADLKLEAAILKERIVSLQEENALLSKTSESPHTKPTGRKWGCYQFAEDDGLYCPACWDSKRKKSSTTRVNSRFRHCPVCNAPIGA
;
A
#
# COMPACT_ATOMS: atom_id res chain seq x y z
N MET A 1 0.50 -17.84 2.49
CA MET A 1 0.96 -18.81 1.49
C MET A 1 2.45 -18.56 1.26
N ASP A 2 3.32 -19.52 1.53
CA ASP A 2 4.77 -19.35 1.36
C ASP A 2 5.19 -19.74 -0.07
N ILE A 3 5.18 -18.76 -0.97
CA ILE A 3 5.47 -18.95 -2.39
C ILE A 3 6.90 -19.49 -2.60
N ILE A 4 7.87 -19.04 -1.81
CA ILE A 4 9.27 -19.49 -1.91
C ILE A 4 9.38 -20.98 -1.53
N GLY A 5 8.63 -21.41 -0.52
CA GLY A 5 8.50 -22.81 -0.14
C GLY A 5 7.90 -23.68 -1.26
N THR A 6 6.82 -23.20 -1.89
CA THR A 6 6.19 -23.91 -3.03
C THR A 6 7.15 -24.03 -4.23
N VAL A 7 7.83 -22.94 -4.61
CA VAL A 7 8.80 -22.95 -5.72
C VAL A 7 10.00 -23.86 -5.40
N SER A 8 10.48 -23.85 -4.15
CA SER A 8 11.57 -24.75 -3.72
C SER A 8 11.17 -26.24 -3.84
N THR A 9 9.91 -26.54 -3.56
CA THR A 9 9.34 -27.89 -3.75
C THR A 9 9.29 -28.25 -5.23
N ALA A 10 8.82 -27.33 -6.09
CA ALA A 10 8.82 -27.53 -7.55
C ALA A 10 10.23 -27.76 -8.12
N ILE A 11 11.24 -27.00 -7.68
CA ILE A 11 12.65 -27.22 -8.05
C ILE A 11 13.12 -28.62 -7.63
N THR A 12 12.71 -29.07 -6.44
CA THR A 12 13.07 -30.41 -5.94
C THR A 12 12.44 -31.50 -6.81
N LEU A 13 11.19 -31.32 -7.24
CA LEU A 13 10.51 -32.23 -8.17
C LEU A 13 11.17 -32.23 -9.55
N ALA A 14 11.52 -31.06 -10.11
CA ALA A 14 12.23 -30.95 -11.38
C ALA A 14 13.61 -31.64 -11.32
N LYS A 15 14.34 -31.51 -10.21
CA LYS A 15 15.60 -32.24 -9.99
C LYS A 15 15.39 -33.75 -9.98
N ARG A 16 14.36 -34.25 -9.30
CA ARG A 16 14.01 -35.68 -9.31
C ARG A 16 13.65 -36.16 -10.71
N LEU A 17 12.88 -35.37 -11.46
CA LEU A 17 12.53 -35.67 -12.84
C LEU A 17 13.78 -35.73 -13.74
N ARG A 18 14.79 -34.88 -13.47
CA ARG A 18 16.07 -34.88 -14.18
C ARG A 18 16.92 -36.11 -13.90
N GLU A 19 16.86 -36.64 -12.68
CA GLU A 19 17.49 -37.92 -12.36
C GLU A 19 16.82 -39.07 -13.12
N ILE A 20 15.49 -39.06 -13.23
CA ILE A 20 14.73 -40.04 -14.00
C ILE A 20 15.05 -39.92 -15.51
N SER A 21 15.18 -38.69 -16.03
CA SER A 21 15.42 -38.43 -17.45
C SER A 21 16.78 -38.92 -17.97
N LYS A 22 17.74 -39.21 -17.09
CA LYS A 22 19.05 -39.77 -17.49
C LYS A 22 18.92 -41.07 -18.28
N ASN A 23 17.89 -41.87 -17.97
CA ASN A 23 17.62 -43.15 -18.64
C ASN A 23 16.70 -43.01 -19.87
N ILE A 24 16.34 -41.78 -20.26
CA ILE A 24 15.47 -41.50 -21.40
C ILE A 24 16.34 -40.96 -22.54
N GLU A 25 16.33 -41.61 -23.70
CA GLU A 25 17.07 -41.17 -24.90
C GLU A 25 16.28 -40.18 -25.76
N ASP A 26 15.59 -39.24 -25.11
CA ASP A 26 14.85 -38.15 -25.74
C ASP A 26 15.54 -36.82 -25.43
N ALA A 27 16.16 -36.23 -26.46
CA ALA A 27 16.89 -34.97 -26.34
C ALA A 27 15.96 -33.77 -26.15
N GLU A 28 14.77 -33.79 -26.75
CA GLU A 28 13.78 -32.72 -26.61
C GLU A 28 13.25 -32.66 -25.18
N PHE A 29 12.91 -33.83 -24.62
CA PHE A 29 12.52 -33.93 -23.21
C PHE A 29 13.61 -33.42 -22.25
N LYS A 30 14.88 -33.78 -22.50
CA LYS A 30 16.02 -33.33 -21.69
C LYS A 30 16.21 -31.82 -21.74
N ASN A 31 16.04 -31.21 -22.92
CA ASN A 31 16.13 -29.76 -23.09
C ASN A 31 15.00 -29.04 -22.36
N LEU A 32 13.74 -29.44 -22.59
CA LEU A 32 12.58 -28.86 -21.90
C LEU A 32 12.70 -28.93 -20.38
N LEU A 33 13.27 -30.01 -19.86
CA LEU A 33 13.49 -30.17 -18.42
C LEU A 33 14.62 -29.27 -17.88
N ALA A 34 15.64 -29.01 -18.68
CA ALA A 34 16.68 -28.04 -18.35
C ALA A 34 16.09 -26.62 -18.32
N ASP A 35 15.29 -26.28 -19.32
CA ASP A 35 14.62 -24.98 -19.41
C ASP A 35 13.67 -24.77 -18.22
N LEU A 36 12.84 -25.77 -17.90
CA LEU A 36 11.99 -25.73 -16.70
C LEU A 36 12.80 -25.52 -15.41
N SER A 37 13.98 -26.16 -15.31
CA SER A 37 14.83 -26.02 -14.13
C SER A 37 15.39 -24.60 -14.00
N ASN A 38 15.72 -23.95 -15.13
CA ASN A 38 16.18 -22.57 -15.17
C ASN A 38 15.05 -21.60 -14.82
N GLU A 39 13.89 -21.74 -15.47
CA GLU A 39 12.69 -20.92 -15.20
C GLU A 39 12.27 -20.97 -13.72
N LEU A 40 12.33 -22.15 -13.10
CA LEU A 40 12.02 -22.28 -11.67
C LEU A 40 13.08 -21.63 -10.77
N ALA A 41 14.35 -21.62 -11.18
CA ALA A 41 15.42 -20.95 -10.44
C ALA A 41 15.27 -19.43 -10.52
N ASP A 42 14.99 -18.90 -11.71
CA ASP A 42 14.75 -17.48 -11.95
C ASP A 42 13.51 -16.99 -11.18
N LEU A 43 12.41 -17.75 -11.26
CA LEU A 43 11.21 -17.47 -10.47
C LEU A 43 11.47 -17.42 -8.97
N LYS A 44 12.36 -18.29 -8.45
CA LYS A 44 12.74 -18.27 -7.04
C LYS A 44 13.49 -17.00 -6.65
N LEU A 45 14.38 -16.51 -7.52
CA LEU A 45 15.11 -15.25 -7.31
C LEU A 45 14.14 -14.06 -7.34
N GLU A 46 13.25 -14.00 -8.32
CA GLU A 46 12.23 -12.95 -8.41
C GLU A 46 11.31 -12.94 -7.19
N ALA A 47 10.87 -14.10 -6.72
CA ALA A 47 10.05 -14.22 -5.51
C ALA A 47 10.78 -13.72 -4.25
N ALA A 48 12.10 -13.95 -4.15
CA ALA A 48 12.90 -13.43 -3.04
C ALA A 48 13.00 -11.89 -3.09
N ILE A 49 13.29 -11.32 -4.26
CA ILE A 49 13.37 -9.87 -4.47
C ILE A 49 12.02 -9.20 -4.16
N LEU A 50 10.91 -9.79 -4.60
CA LEU A 50 9.57 -9.27 -4.30
C LEU A 50 9.26 -9.30 -2.81
N LYS A 51 9.69 -10.35 -2.09
CA LYS A 51 9.52 -10.44 -0.64
C LYS A 51 10.30 -9.33 0.08
N GLU A 52 11.52 -9.05 -0.34
CA GLU A 52 12.32 -7.94 0.20
C GLU A 52 11.65 -6.59 -0.05
N ARG A 53 11.14 -6.35 -1.26
CA ARG A 53 10.40 -5.12 -1.59
C ARG A 53 9.14 -4.95 -0.74
N ILE A 54 8.39 -6.03 -0.51
CA ILE A 54 7.20 -5.99 0.36
C ILE A 54 7.58 -5.58 1.78
N VAL A 55 8.64 -6.16 2.34
CA VAL A 55 9.11 -5.82 3.69
C VAL A 55 9.52 -4.34 3.74
N SER A 56 10.30 -3.86 2.78
CA SER A 56 10.71 -2.46 2.70
C SER A 56 9.51 -1.50 2.60
N LEU A 57 8.51 -1.81 1.77
CA LEU A 57 7.29 -1.00 1.65
C LEU A 57 6.42 -1.04 2.91
N GLN A 58 6.42 -2.15 3.64
CA GLN A 58 5.72 -2.25 4.93
C GLN A 58 6.40 -1.40 6.00
N GLU A 59 7.74 -1.37 6.02
CA GLU A 59 8.51 -0.49 6.90
C GLU A 59 8.26 0.99 6.58
N GLU A 60 8.29 1.36 5.30
CA GLU A 60 7.98 2.73 4.87
C GLU A 60 6.55 3.13 5.27
N ASN A 61 5.56 2.27 5.03
CA ASN A 61 4.19 2.52 5.48
C ASN A 61 4.08 2.65 7.00
N ALA A 62 4.85 1.86 7.77
CA ALA A 62 4.86 1.94 9.23
C ALA A 62 5.52 3.24 9.73
N LEU A 63 6.50 3.77 9.02
CA LEU A 63 7.11 5.08 9.32
C LEU A 63 6.18 6.23 8.95
N LEU A 64 5.53 6.14 7.78
CA LEU A 64 4.56 7.12 7.33
C LEU A 64 3.30 7.13 8.21
N SER A 65 2.81 5.99 8.67
CA SER A 65 1.68 5.92 9.59
C SER A 65 2.01 6.65 10.90
N LYS A 66 3.17 6.37 11.50
CA LYS A 66 3.67 7.08 12.70
C LYS A 66 3.86 8.58 12.49
N THR A 67 4.22 9.02 11.29
CA THR A 67 4.41 10.44 10.97
C THR A 67 3.09 11.15 10.62
N SER A 68 2.14 10.42 10.05
CA SER A 68 0.79 10.92 9.73
C SER A 68 -0.13 10.96 10.96
N GLU A 69 0.22 10.24 12.03
CA GLU A 69 -0.23 10.50 13.40
C GLU A 69 0.41 11.78 13.95
N SER A 70 0.33 12.88 13.20
CA SER A 70 0.39 14.23 13.77
C SER A 70 -0.59 14.26 14.95
N PRO A 71 -0.22 14.86 16.10
CA PRO A 71 -1.01 14.79 17.32
C PRO A 71 -2.44 15.13 16.99
N HIS A 72 -3.36 14.24 17.36
CA HIS A 72 -4.79 14.40 17.17
C HIS A 72 -5.26 15.65 17.92
N THR A 73 -5.03 16.85 17.39
CA THR A 73 -5.77 18.02 17.82
C THR A 73 -7.18 17.79 17.36
N LYS A 74 -8.01 17.29 18.28
CA LYS A 74 -9.45 17.21 18.06
C LYS A 74 -9.98 18.63 17.91
N PRO A 75 -11.05 18.83 17.13
CA PRO A 75 -11.73 20.11 17.10
C PRO A 75 -12.14 20.50 18.52
N THR A 76 -11.80 21.71 18.93
CA THR A 76 -12.19 22.28 20.24
C THR A 76 -13.63 22.77 20.23
N GLY A 77 -14.18 23.03 19.04
CA GLY A 77 -15.54 23.50 18.89
C GLY A 77 -15.98 23.62 17.43
N ARG A 78 -17.18 24.16 17.25
CA ARG A 78 -17.78 24.44 15.95
C ARG A 78 -18.30 25.87 15.90
N LYS A 79 -17.91 26.64 14.89
CA LYS A 79 -18.37 28.02 14.64
C LYS A 79 -18.82 28.17 13.20
N TRP A 80 -20.06 28.63 13.01
CA TRP A 80 -20.70 28.76 11.69
C TRP A 80 -20.61 27.46 10.85
N GLY A 81 -20.82 26.30 11.49
CA GLY A 81 -20.73 25.01 10.83
C GLY A 81 -19.31 24.49 10.57
N CYS A 82 -18.25 25.25 10.85
CA CYS A 82 -16.85 24.86 10.64
C CYS A 82 -16.19 24.40 11.95
N TYR A 83 -15.19 23.52 11.87
CA TYR A 83 -14.38 23.14 13.03
C TYR A 83 -13.36 24.22 13.39
N GLN A 84 -13.12 24.36 14.69
CA GLN A 84 -12.04 25.17 15.28
C GLN A 84 -11.08 24.25 16.03
N PHE A 85 -9.82 24.64 16.13
CA PHE A 85 -8.79 23.90 16.88
C PHE A 85 -8.19 24.81 17.96
N ALA A 86 -7.52 24.23 18.96
CA ALA A 86 -6.91 25.01 20.04
C ALA A 86 -5.71 25.85 19.57
N GLU A 87 -5.06 25.41 18.49
CA GLU A 87 -3.79 25.95 18.01
C GLU A 87 -3.98 27.25 17.21
N ASP A 88 -5.18 27.50 16.66
CA ASP A 88 -5.46 28.66 15.84
C ASP A 88 -6.96 29.06 15.82
N ASP A 89 -7.23 30.29 15.42
CA ASP A 89 -8.60 30.83 15.25
C ASP A 89 -9.19 30.54 13.85
N GLY A 90 -8.60 29.61 13.11
CA GLY A 90 -9.03 29.21 11.79
C GLY A 90 -10.37 28.49 11.80
N LEU A 91 -11.04 28.50 10.64
CA LEU A 91 -12.31 27.78 10.42
C LEU A 91 -12.11 26.73 9.34
N TYR A 92 -12.25 25.47 9.74
CA TYR A 92 -11.92 24.33 8.91
C TYR A 92 -13.13 23.52 8.50
N CYS A 93 -13.03 22.90 7.34
CA CYS A 93 -14.08 22.09 6.75
C CYS A 93 -14.30 20.78 7.54
N PRO A 94 -15.51 20.53 8.08
CA PRO A 94 -15.81 19.28 8.78
C PRO A 94 -15.69 18.06 7.88
N ALA A 95 -16.18 18.14 6.63
CA ALA A 95 -16.13 17.03 5.68
C ALA A 95 -14.70 16.58 5.37
N CYS A 96 -13.76 17.53 5.18
CA CYS A 96 -12.34 17.20 4.97
C CYS A 96 -11.69 16.60 6.21
N TRP A 97 -12.08 17.07 7.39
CA TRP A 97 -11.55 16.56 8.65
C TRP A 97 -12.08 15.17 8.99
N ASP A 98 -13.39 14.94 8.89
CA ASP A 98 -14.02 13.68 9.29
C ASP A 98 -13.68 12.55 8.31
N SER A 99 -13.50 12.86 7.02
CA SER A 99 -13.13 11.85 6.00
C SER A 99 -11.64 11.58 5.90
N LYS A 100 -10.79 12.63 5.95
CA LYS A 100 -9.37 12.55 5.60
C LYS A 100 -8.43 13.09 6.68
N ARG A 101 -8.96 13.51 7.84
CA ARG A 101 -8.20 14.21 8.91
C ARG A 101 -7.42 15.42 8.41
N LYS A 102 -7.93 16.12 7.37
CA LYS A 102 -7.29 17.30 6.79
C LYS A 102 -7.91 18.60 7.31
N LYS A 103 -7.09 19.50 7.87
CA LYS A 103 -7.47 20.86 8.28
C LYS A 103 -7.57 21.77 7.03
N SER A 104 -8.61 21.59 6.23
CA SER A 104 -8.86 22.43 5.04
C SER A 104 -9.52 23.75 5.44
N SER A 105 -8.79 24.86 5.32
CA SER A 105 -9.31 26.20 5.63
C SER A 105 -10.50 26.57 4.76
N THR A 106 -11.51 27.24 5.34
CA THR A 106 -12.73 27.63 4.65
C THR A 106 -12.72 29.11 4.28
N THR A 107 -13.22 29.42 3.09
CA THR A 107 -13.36 30.79 2.60
C THR A 107 -14.77 31.28 2.88
N ARG A 108 -14.92 32.52 3.38
CA ARG A 108 -16.25 33.12 3.57
C ARG A 108 -16.81 33.55 2.23
N VAL A 109 -18.02 33.09 1.88
CA VAL A 109 -18.72 33.52 0.67
C VAL A 109 -19.69 34.66 1.00
N ASN A 110 -20.44 34.54 2.09
CA ASN A 110 -21.32 35.60 2.58
C ASN A 110 -21.53 35.51 4.11
N SER A 111 -22.54 36.19 4.65
CA SER A 111 -22.82 36.20 6.09
C SER A 111 -23.28 34.85 6.65
N ARG A 112 -23.91 34.00 5.83
CA ARG A 112 -24.48 32.70 6.23
C ARG A 112 -23.67 31.49 5.76
N PHE A 113 -22.91 31.64 4.68
CA PHE A 113 -22.23 30.54 4.01
C PHE A 113 -20.72 30.76 3.88
N ARG A 114 -19.99 29.65 4.05
CA ARG A 114 -18.58 29.47 3.75
C ARG A 114 -18.43 28.32 2.76
N HIS A 115 -17.28 28.27 2.10
CA HIS A 115 -16.95 27.29 1.09
C HIS A 115 -15.61 26.64 1.41
N CYS A 116 -15.52 25.33 1.23
CA CYS A 116 -14.23 24.64 1.28
C CYS A 116 -13.60 24.57 -0.11
N PRO A 117 -12.41 25.15 -0.36
CA PRO A 117 -11.77 25.11 -1.68
C PRO A 117 -11.25 23.71 -2.06
N VAL A 118 -11.16 22.77 -1.10
CA VAL A 118 -10.60 21.43 -1.33
C VAL A 118 -11.66 20.42 -1.76
N CYS A 119 -12.83 20.43 -1.11
CA CYS A 119 -13.91 19.47 -1.39
C CYS A 119 -15.16 20.12 -1.96
N ASN A 120 -15.14 21.44 -2.17
CA ASN A 120 -16.26 22.24 -2.65
C ASN A 120 -17.55 22.15 -1.81
N ALA A 121 -17.44 21.70 -0.56
CA ALA A 121 -18.58 21.64 0.34
C ALA A 121 -19.06 23.06 0.72
N PRO A 122 -20.35 23.39 0.53
CA PRO A 122 -20.95 24.55 1.15
C PRO A 122 -21.14 24.28 2.65
N ILE A 123 -20.71 25.22 3.49
CA ILE A 123 -20.72 25.09 4.95
C ILE A 123 -21.38 26.34 5.53
N GLY A 124 -22.54 26.17 6.17
CA GLY A 124 -23.33 27.28 6.70
C GLY A 124 -24.60 26.76 7.38
N ALA A 125 -25.30 27.66 8.06
CA ALA A 125 -26.60 27.42 8.68
C ALA A 125 -27.71 28.09 7.85
#